data_AF-A0A914ZFM7-F1
#
_entry.id   AF-A0A914ZFM7-F1
#
_cell.length_a   1.000
_cell.length_b   1.000
_cell.length_c   1.000
_cell.angle_alpha   90.00
_cell.angle_beta   90.00
_cell.angle_gamma   90.00
#
_symmetry.space_group_name_H-M   'P 1'
#
loop_
_entity.id
_entity.type
_entity.pdbx_description
1 polymer ?
#
loop_
_entity_poly.entity_id
_entity_poly.type
_entity_poly.pdbx_seq_one_letter_code
_entity_poly.pdbx_strand_id
1 'polypeptide(L)'
;MAEEIGNFDKEKEKIRDFLSTFYYEDDSGGKIFPYADQIIHLADRDQIGLYINLDDVHEFDPGLVDAIRGNARRYHQLFSDVVDELIHDHLGDQQPPVRDALDAFIFQRIYMDRTQKETGGQMFRMGNIRNKYPPELMRRFEVAFKSRTLDKPLSVREVKAAQVGKLVTVSGVVIRATEVKPMASVITYTCDTCGSETYQPVTGPSFMPAVNCPSKDCVDTKAHGRLQMQVRGSKFVKFQELRIQEMSDQVPVGSIPRSLTVNVYGENTRACAPGDVIRVTGVFVPLMRSGFKQIAGGLVSEVYLEAHHIENVNMGADGPLGMEDELTDEEVELVSQDNFYELLAYSIAPEIYGHLDVKKSLLLSLVGGVDKTTNGMKIRGCINILLMGDPGVAKSQLLSYVDRLAVRSQYTTGRGSSGVGLTAAVMKDPVTGEMVLEGGALVLADRGICCIDEFDKMLEADRTAIHEVMEQQTISIAKAGIMTTLNARVSIIAAANPAFGRYNPKKSIEQNVDLPAALISRFDMIWLIQDKPDREGDRRLAEHITYVHMQGHEPEKKGMKPLDMKLIRRYIAICKRKQPVVEEKLRERLVEMYVDLRKDARTNKDSMFTSPRSLLAVI
;
A
#
# COMPACT_ATOMS: atom_id res chain seq x y z
N MET A 1 -38.82 5.72 6.50
CA MET A 1 -38.24 4.61 7.27
C MET A 1 -37.31 5.21 8.30
N ALA A 2 -37.90 5.61 9.43
CA ALA A 2 -37.22 6.13 10.60
C ALA A 2 -37.31 5.02 11.63
N GLU A 3 -36.44 4.02 11.49
CA GLU A 3 -36.34 2.92 12.43
C GLU A 3 -35.31 3.30 13.49
N GLU A 4 -35.80 3.29 14.73
CA GLU A 4 -35.06 3.18 16.00
C GLU A 4 -33.97 4.22 16.27
N ILE A 5 -34.34 5.24 17.05
CA ILE A 5 -33.36 5.93 17.91
C ILE A 5 -32.92 4.88 18.93
N GLY A 6 -31.84 4.15 18.62
CA GLY A 6 -31.21 3.20 19.52
C GLY A 6 -30.98 3.85 20.88
N ASN A 7 -31.43 3.19 21.94
CA ASN A 7 -31.15 3.66 23.29
C ASN A 7 -29.67 3.38 23.58
N PHE A 8 -28.84 4.42 23.43
CA PHE A 8 -27.38 4.31 23.53
C PHE A 8 -26.90 3.74 24.87
N ASP A 9 -27.66 3.87 25.95
CA ASP A 9 -27.31 3.28 27.24
C ASP A 9 -27.41 1.74 27.20
N LYS A 10 -28.43 1.21 26.51
CA LYS A 10 -28.56 -0.24 26.28
C LYS A 10 -27.47 -0.76 25.36
N GLU A 11 -27.09 0.01 24.35
CA GLU A 11 -25.98 -0.35 23.47
C GLU A 11 -24.64 -0.34 24.21
N LYS A 12 -24.47 0.59 25.15
CA LYS A 12 -23.29 0.63 26.03
C LYS A 12 -23.18 -0.64 26.89
N GLU A 13 -24.29 -1.09 27.46
CA GLU A 13 -24.36 -2.36 28.21
C GLU A 13 -24.00 -3.55 27.29
N LYS A 14 -24.59 -3.62 26.09
CA LYS A 14 -24.25 -4.67 25.11
C LYS A 14 -22.76 -4.69 24.75
N ILE A 15 -22.14 -3.53 24.55
CA ILE A 15 -20.71 -3.42 24.25
C ILE A 15 -19.87 -3.92 25.43
N ARG A 16 -20.27 -3.59 26.66
CA ARG A 16 -19.59 -4.07 27.88
C ARG A 16 -19.69 -5.59 28.01
N ASP A 17 -20.87 -6.15 27.74
CA ASP A 17 -21.10 -7.59 27.76
C ASP A 17 -20.25 -8.28 26.68
N PHE A 18 -20.20 -7.74 25.46
CA PHE A 18 -19.35 -8.26 24.39
C PHE A 18 -17.87 -8.33 24.79
N LEU A 19 -17.30 -7.22 25.29
CA LEU A 19 -15.88 -7.15 25.63
C LEU A 19 -15.47 -8.06 26.79
N SER A 20 -16.40 -8.40 27.69
CA SER A 20 -16.13 -9.22 28.88
C SER A 20 -16.45 -10.71 28.68
N THR A 21 -17.44 -11.03 27.85
CA THR A 21 -17.95 -12.41 27.72
C THR A 21 -17.48 -13.15 26.47
N PHE A 22 -16.96 -12.45 25.46
CA PHE A 22 -16.54 -13.09 24.20
C PHE A 22 -15.31 -13.97 24.40
N TYR A 23 -15.39 -15.23 23.98
CA TYR A 23 -14.32 -16.21 24.08
C TYR A 23 -14.22 -17.07 22.82
N TYR A 24 -13.01 -17.51 22.50
CA TYR A 24 -12.77 -18.61 21.57
C TYR A 24 -12.56 -19.92 22.33
N GLU A 25 -13.02 -21.02 21.76
CA GLU A 25 -12.70 -22.37 22.22
C GLU A 25 -11.45 -22.83 21.47
N ASP A 26 -10.36 -23.05 22.19
CA ASP A 26 -9.14 -23.64 21.62
C ASP A 26 -9.35 -25.14 21.35
N ASP A 27 -8.55 -25.75 20.48
CA ASP A 27 -8.61 -27.19 20.14
C ASP A 27 -8.41 -28.10 21.38
N SER A 28 -7.87 -27.53 22.46
CA SER A 28 -7.65 -28.18 23.76
C SER A 28 -8.81 -28.00 24.76
N GLY A 29 -9.91 -27.35 24.37
CA GLY A 29 -11.08 -27.08 25.23
C GLY A 29 -10.90 -25.94 26.24
N GLY A 30 -9.83 -25.14 26.11
CA GLY A 30 -9.60 -23.94 26.91
C GLY A 30 -10.39 -22.75 26.35
N LYS A 31 -11.03 -21.96 27.21
CA LYS A 31 -11.69 -20.71 26.82
C LYS A 31 -10.69 -19.56 26.87
N ILE A 32 -10.40 -18.97 25.73
CA ILE A 32 -9.51 -17.81 25.61
C ILE A 32 -10.38 -16.57 25.42
N PHE A 33 -10.23 -15.56 26.28
CA PHE A 33 -10.95 -14.29 26.18
C PHE A 33 -10.04 -13.23 25.53
N PRO A 34 -10.05 -13.09 24.19
CA PRO A 34 -9.06 -12.27 23.47
C PRO A 34 -9.14 -10.79 23.87
N TYR A 35 -10.36 -10.24 23.99
CA TYR A 35 -10.57 -8.84 24.31
C TYR A 35 -10.29 -8.51 25.77
N ALA A 36 -10.64 -9.41 26.69
CA ALA A 36 -10.34 -9.22 28.10
C ALA A 36 -8.83 -9.24 28.36
N ASP A 37 -8.10 -10.15 27.72
CA ASP A 37 -6.64 -10.23 27.81
C ASP A 37 -5.96 -8.98 27.21
N GLN A 38 -6.44 -8.53 26.05
CA GLN A 38 -6.00 -7.25 25.48
C GLN A 38 -6.26 -6.07 26.42
N ILE A 39 -7.41 -6.02 27.11
CA ILE A 39 -7.71 -4.95 28.09
C ILE A 39 -6.74 -5.00 29.28
N ILE A 40 -6.34 -6.19 29.74
CA ILE A 40 -5.31 -6.34 30.78
C ILE A 40 -3.98 -5.77 30.26
N HIS A 41 -3.56 -6.11 29.05
CA HIS A 41 -2.36 -5.55 28.42
C HIS A 41 -2.43 -4.02 28.21
N LEU A 42 -3.62 -3.46 27.94
CA LEU A 42 -3.83 -2.01 27.90
C LEU A 42 -3.68 -1.38 29.30
N ALA A 43 -4.19 -2.04 30.34
CA ALA A 43 -4.09 -1.57 31.73
C ALA A 43 -2.64 -1.57 32.22
N ASP A 44 -1.87 -2.60 31.88
CA ASP A 44 -0.44 -2.74 32.18
C ASP A 44 0.47 -1.86 31.31
N ARG A 45 -0.10 -1.22 30.28
CA ARG A 45 0.58 -0.33 29.31
C ARG A 45 1.61 -1.06 28.45
N ASP A 46 1.34 -2.33 28.13
CA ASP A 46 2.11 -3.11 27.15
C ASP A 46 1.59 -2.87 25.73
N GLN A 47 0.29 -2.66 25.59
CA GLN A 47 -0.39 -2.40 24.32
C GLN A 47 -1.03 -1.00 24.32
N ILE A 48 -1.12 -0.37 23.15
CA ILE A 48 -1.75 0.95 22.95
C ILE A 48 -2.95 0.84 22.00
N GLY A 49 -2.81 0.16 20.85
CA GLY A 49 -3.92 -0.05 19.93
C GLY A 49 -4.77 -1.29 20.25
N LEU A 50 -6.08 -1.11 20.45
CA LEU A 50 -7.09 -2.16 20.53
C LEU A 50 -7.80 -2.30 19.18
N TYR A 51 -7.62 -3.43 18.51
CA TYR A 51 -8.28 -3.73 17.24
C TYR A 51 -9.49 -4.63 17.47
N ILE A 52 -10.69 -4.12 17.18
CA ILE A 52 -11.95 -4.84 17.33
C ILE A 52 -12.35 -5.40 15.96
N ASN A 53 -12.42 -6.72 15.85
CA ASN A 53 -12.84 -7.37 14.61
C ASN A 53 -14.36 -7.34 14.52
N LEU A 54 -14.89 -6.84 13.41
CA LEU A 54 -16.34 -6.87 13.16
C LEU A 54 -16.88 -8.28 12.89
N ASP A 55 -16.03 -9.25 12.59
CA ASP A 55 -16.45 -10.65 12.48
C ASP A 55 -16.88 -11.19 13.86
N ASP A 56 -16.10 -10.93 14.91
CA ASP A 56 -16.42 -11.31 16.29
C ASP A 56 -17.67 -10.60 16.81
N VAL A 57 -17.81 -9.30 16.48
CA VAL A 57 -19.02 -8.54 16.81
C VAL A 57 -20.24 -9.11 16.10
N HIS A 58 -20.09 -9.61 14.87
CA HIS A 58 -21.18 -10.21 14.10
C HIS A 58 -21.64 -11.54 14.69
N GLU A 59 -20.71 -12.36 15.19
CA GLU A 59 -21.04 -13.61 15.88
C GLU A 59 -21.82 -13.37 17.17
N PHE A 60 -21.49 -12.29 17.89
CA PHE A 60 -22.20 -11.92 19.11
C PHE A 60 -23.56 -11.25 18.86
N ASP A 61 -23.60 -10.16 18.08
CA ASP A 61 -24.83 -9.44 17.74
C ASP A 61 -24.74 -8.83 16.33
N PRO A 62 -25.47 -9.37 15.33
CA PRO A 62 -25.46 -8.83 13.97
C PRO A 62 -26.04 -7.41 13.89
N GLY A 63 -26.97 -7.05 14.79
CA GLY A 63 -27.57 -5.71 14.80
C GLY A 63 -26.58 -4.63 15.21
N LEU A 64 -25.64 -4.95 16.09
CA LEU A 64 -24.59 -4.03 16.54
C LEU A 64 -23.63 -3.68 15.39
N VAL A 65 -23.34 -4.64 14.50
CA VAL A 65 -22.47 -4.40 13.32
C VAL A 65 -23.10 -3.41 12.35
N ASP A 66 -24.39 -3.55 12.06
CA ASP A 66 -25.09 -2.63 11.16
C ASP A 66 -25.16 -1.21 11.76
N ALA A 67 -25.31 -1.12 13.08
CA ALA A 67 -25.29 0.15 13.79
C ALA A 67 -23.90 0.81 13.74
N ILE A 68 -22.83 0.05 14.00
CA ILE A 68 -21.43 0.50 13.87
C ILE A 68 -21.16 0.97 12.43
N ARG A 69 -21.61 0.22 11.42
CA ARG A 69 -21.48 0.62 10.02
C ARG A 69 -22.25 1.89 9.70
N GLY A 70 -23.40 2.12 10.33
CA GLY A 70 -24.22 3.31 10.13
C GLY A 70 -23.61 4.58 10.70
N ASN A 71 -23.08 4.52 11.94
CA ASN A 71 -22.56 5.69 12.65
C ASN A 71 -21.26 5.39 13.43
N ALA A 72 -20.22 5.03 12.69
CA ALA A 72 -18.97 4.52 13.25
C ALA A 72 -18.27 5.50 14.21
N ARG A 73 -18.35 6.81 13.96
CA ARG A 73 -17.71 7.82 14.82
C ARG A 73 -18.31 7.86 16.23
N ARG A 74 -19.62 7.65 16.35
CA ARG A 74 -20.29 7.62 17.66
C ARG A 74 -19.98 6.33 18.40
N TYR A 75 -20.01 5.18 17.71
CA TYR A 75 -19.63 3.90 18.31
C TYR A 75 -18.16 3.91 18.73
N HIS A 76 -17.26 4.50 17.95
CA HIS A 76 -15.86 4.69 18.38
C HIS A 76 -15.74 5.41 19.73
N GLN A 77 -16.55 6.47 19.96
CA GLN A 77 -16.59 7.15 21.26
C GLN A 77 -17.16 6.24 22.36
N LEU A 78 -18.27 5.54 22.11
CA LEU A 78 -18.89 4.64 23.09
C LEU A 78 -17.96 3.49 23.48
N PHE A 79 -17.32 2.84 22.52
CA PHE A 79 -16.30 1.81 22.79
C PHE A 79 -15.13 2.37 23.59
N SER A 80 -14.66 3.59 23.26
CA SER A 80 -13.62 4.23 24.05
C SER A 80 -14.05 4.51 25.50
N ASP A 81 -15.31 4.89 25.72
CA ASP A 81 -15.84 5.13 27.07
C ASP A 81 -15.97 3.82 27.86
N VAL A 82 -16.46 2.74 27.23
CA VAL A 82 -16.61 1.42 27.88
C VAL A 82 -15.26 0.80 28.20
N VAL A 83 -14.29 0.88 27.30
CA VAL A 83 -12.93 0.36 27.55
C VAL A 83 -12.27 1.12 28.71
N ASP A 84 -12.48 2.43 28.82
CA ASP A 84 -12.00 3.24 29.96
C ASP A 84 -12.62 2.78 31.30
N GLU A 85 -13.92 2.45 31.30
CA GLU A 85 -14.61 1.86 32.47
C GLU A 85 -14.06 0.48 32.84
N LEU A 86 -13.84 -0.41 31.85
CA LEU A 86 -13.30 -1.76 32.09
C LEU A 86 -11.85 -1.73 32.59
N ILE A 87 -11.02 -0.84 32.06
CA ILE A 87 -9.65 -0.61 32.57
C ILE A 87 -9.73 -0.12 34.01
N HIS A 88 -10.68 0.76 34.34
CA HIS A 88 -10.84 1.23 35.70
C HIS A 88 -11.27 0.12 36.67
N ASP A 89 -12.22 -0.73 36.26
CA ASP A 89 -12.67 -1.88 37.04
C ASP A 89 -11.51 -2.85 37.32
N HIS A 90 -10.63 -3.07 36.34
CA HIS A 90 -9.45 -3.94 36.50
C HIS A 90 -8.40 -3.34 37.44
N LEU A 91 -8.09 -2.05 37.27
CA LEU A 91 -7.04 -1.37 38.02
C LEU A 91 -7.46 -1.04 39.47
N GLY A 92 -8.77 -0.90 39.71
CA GLY A 92 -9.33 -0.54 41.02
C GLY A 92 -8.75 0.76 41.58
N ASP A 93 -8.18 0.69 42.78
CA ASP A 93 -7.49 1.80 43.47
C ASP A 93 -5.99 1.88 43.13
N GLN A 94 -5.45 0.91 42.37
CA GLN A 94 -4.04 0.95 41.97
C GLN A 94 -3.84 2.01 40.89
N GLN A 95 -2.73 2.73 40.95
CA GLN A 95 -2.37 3.67 39.89
C GLN A 95 -1.61 2.95 38.80
N PRO A 96 -1.82 3.31 37.53
CA PRO A 96 -1.18 2.62 36.42
C PRO A 96 0.34 2.87 36.47
N PRO A 97 1.17 1.89 36.07
CA PRO A 97 2.62 1.99 36.15
C PRO A 97 3.13 3.16 35.31
N VAL A 98 3.94 4.04 35.89
CA VAL A 98 4.52 5.19 35.17
C VAL A 98 5.59 4.68 34.19
N ARG A 99 5.29 4.73 32.88
CA ARG A 99 6.24 4.36 31.81
C ARG A 99 6.73 5.56 31.01
N ASP A 100 5.90 6.60 30.87
CA ASP A 100 6.17 7.77 30.02
C ASP A 100 6.21 9.08 30.83
N ALA A 101 6.85 10.10 30.27
CA ALA A 101 6.95 11.43 30.86
C ALA A 101 5.57 12.06 31.08
N LEU A 102 4.65 11.94 30.11
CA LEU A 102 3.31 12.49 30.25
C LEU A 102 2.50 11.75 31.35
N ASP A 103 2.78 10.48 31.60
CA ASP A 103 2.19 9.76 32.74
C ASP A 103 2.76 10.21 34.07
N ALA A 104 4.07 10.45 34.14
CA ALA A 104 4.70 11.03 35.33
C ALA A 104 4.10 12.41 35.64
N PHE A 105 3.86 13.23 34.61
CA PHE A 105 3.19 14.53 34.77
C PHE A 105 1.74 14.41 35.22
N ILE A 106 0.95 13.52 34.60
CA ILE A 106 -0.44 13.27 35.03
C ILE A 106 -0.47 12.75 36.47
N PHE A 107 0.41 11.82 36.81
CA PHE A 107 0.55 11.28 38.16
C PHE A 107 0.86 12.40 39.16
N GLN A 108 1.87 13.22 38.87
CA GLN A 108 2.27 14.34 39.72
C GLN A 108 1.12 15.36 39.88
N ARG A 109 0.36 15.62 38.81
CA ARG A 109 -0.82 16.51 38.85
C ARG A 109 -1.92 15.96 39.74
N ILE A 110 -2.29 14.70 39.55
CA ILE A 110 -3.34 14.05 40.37
C ILE A 110 -2.90 14.01 41.84
N TYR A 111 -1.62 13.74 42.09
CA TYR A 111 -1.06 13.75 43.44
C TYR A 111 -1.10 15.15 44.08
N MET A 112 -0.69 16.19 43.35
CA MET A 112 -0.75 17.57 43.85
C MET A 112 -2.19 18.04 44.09
N ASP A 113 -3.12 17.79 43.16
CA ASP A 113 -4.55 18.14 43.34
C ASP A 113 -5.17 17.40 44.54
N ARG A 114 -4.73 16.17 44.82
CA ARG A 114 -5.15 15.40 46.01
C ARG A 114 -4.65 16.04 47.30
N THR A 115 -3.35 16.32 47.39
CA THR A 115 -2.76 16.95 48.60
C THR A 115 -3.32 18.35 48.89
N GLN A 116 -3.55 19.17 47.86
CA GLN A 116 -4.10 20.51 48.01
C GLN A 116 -5.55 20.48 48.53
N LYS A 117 -6.34 19.46 48.15
CA LYS A 117 -7.72 19.28 48.62
C LYS A 117 -7.81 18.61 50.00
N GLU A 118 -6.89 17.71 50.33
CA GLU A 118 -6.77 17.15 51.69
C GLU A 118 -6.44 18.26 52.71
N THR A 119 -5.63 19.24 52.33
CA THR A 119 -5.32 20.42 53.14
C THR A 119 -6.54 21.37 53.29
N GLY A 120 -7.50 21.31 52.35
CA GLY A 120 -8.74 22.11 52.35
C GLY A 120 -9.90 21.53 53.18
N GLY A 121 -9.71 20.39 53.87
CA GLY A 121 -10.67 19.87 54.85
C GLY A 121 -11.92 19.16 54.32
N GLN A 122 -12.01 18.83 53.02
CA GLN A 122 -13.12 18.05 52.45
C GLN A 122 -12.65 16.66 51.97
N MET A 123 -13.08 15.59 52.65
CA MET A 123 -12.91 14.22 52.17
C MET A 123 -13.94 13.91 51.07
N PHE A 124 -13.49 13.72 49.83
CA PHE A 124 -14.32 13.25 48.71
C PHE A 124 -13.73 11.98 48.07
N ARG A 125 -14.60 11.12 47.50
CA ARG A 125 -14.23 9.91 46.73
C ARG A 125 -13.44 10.27 45.45
N MET A 126 -12.52 9.39 45.03
CA MET A 126 -11.62 9.55 43.87
C MET A 126 -12.31 10.00 42.56
N GLY A 127 -13.59 9.64 42.34
CA GLY A 127 -14.35 9.97 41.13
C GLY A 127 -14.49 11.47 40.83
N ASN A 128 -14.54 12.34 41.85
CA ASN A 128 -14.72 13.79 41.63
C ASN A 128 -13.44 14.51 41.16
N ILE A 129 -12.27 13.88 41.29
CA ILE A 129 -10.99 14.48 40.86
C ILE A 129 -10.75 14.23 39.37
N ARG A 130 -11.10 13.03 38.88
CA ARG A 130 -10.97 12.67 37.46
C ARG A 130 -11.97 13.40 36.55
N ASN A 131 -13.17 13.71 37.05
CA ASN A 131 -14.17 14.48 36.30
C ASN A 131 -13.73 15.91 35.92
N LYS A 132 -12.65 16.43 36.53
CA LYS A 132 -12.05 17.73 36.18
C LYS A 132 -11.20 17.65 34.90
N TYR A 133 -10.67 16.47 34.57
CA TYR A 133 -9.82 16.27 33.39
C TYR A 133 -10.65 15.69 32.24
N PRO A 134 -10.47 16.17 31.00
CA PRO A 134 -11.12 15.55 29.85
C PRO A 134 -10.61 14.11 29.69
N PRO A 135 -11.48 13.14 29.40
CA PRO A 135 -11.08 11.73 29.29
C PRO A 135 -10.08 11.52 28.15
N GLU A 136 -10.14 12.33 27.10
CA GLU A 136 -9.19 12.34 26.00
C GLU A 136 -7.73 12.57 26.44
N LEU A 137 -7.50 13.31 27.53
CA LEU A 137 -6.17 13.54 28.10
C LEU A 137 -5.64 12.30 28.82
N MET A 138 -6.53 11.56 29.48
CA MET A 138 -6.20 10.38 30.29
C MET A 138 -6.11 9.09 29.45
N ARG A 139 -6.83 9.04 28.32
CA ARG A 139 -6.82 7.88 27.41
C ARG A 139 -5.42 7.66 26.84
N ARG A 140 -4.84 6.50 27.09
CA ARG A 140 -3.56 6.06 26.52
C ARG A 140 -3.70 4.98 25.47
N PHE A 141 -4.90 4.46 25.29
CA PHE A 141 -5.21 3.49 24.26
C PHE A 141 -5.94 4.14 23.09
N GLU A 142 -5.89 3.47 21.95
CA GLU A 142 -6.61 3.82 20.73
C GLU A 142 -7.51 2.63 20.37
N VAL A 143 -8.74 2.89 19.95
CA VAL A 143 -9.67 1.84 19.51
C VAL A 143 -9.80 1.93 18.00
N ALA A 144 -9.59 0.81 17.33
CA ALA A 144 -9.70 0.69 15.88
C ALA A 144 -10.66 -0.44 15.52
N PHE A 145 -11.47 -0.22 14.50
CA PHE A 145 -12.31 -1.27 13.93
C PHE A 145 -11.60 -1.92 12.74
N LYS A 146 -11.54 -3.26 12.77
CA LYS A 146 -11.17 -4.08 11.63
C LYS A 146 -12.45 -4.56 10.95
N SER A 147 -12.54 -4.32 9.64
CA SER A 147 -13.71 -4.76 8.88
C SER A 147 -13.81 -6.28 8.82
N ARG A 148 -15.00 -6.76 8.45
CA ARG A 148 -15.24 -8.18 8.23
C ARG A 148 -14.40 -8.70 7.08
N THR A 149 -13.91 -9.92 7.23
CA THR A 149 -13.08 -10.59 6.20
C THR A 149 -13.88 -10.83 4.92
N LEU A 150 -15.18 -11.09 5.05
CA LEU A 150 -16.13 -11.33 3.95
C LEU A 150 -16.54 -10.06 3.19
N ASP A 151 -16.29 -8.87 3.75
CA ASP A 151 -16.69 -7.63 3.09
C ASP A 151 -15.83 -7.37 1.85
N LYS A 152 -16.52 -7.16 0.73
CA LYS A 152 -15.84 -6.75 -0.49
C LYS A 152 -15.34 -5.31 -0.33
N PRO A 153 -14.03 -5.06 -0.56
CA PRO A 153 -13.51 -3.71 -0.55
C PRO A 153 -14.16 -2.91 -1.68
N LEU A 154 -14.61 -1.70 -1.36
CA LEU A 154 -15.16 -0.77 -2.33
C LEU A 154 -14.01 -0.08 -3.08
N SER A 155 -14.28 0.25 -4.35
CA SER A 155 -13.41 1.17 -5.09
C SER A 155 -13.62 2.61 -4.60
N VAL A 156 -12.60 3.46 -4.71
CA VAL A 156 -12.71 4.88 -4.35
C VAL A 156 -13.85 5.57 -5.12
N ARG A 157 -14.16 5.10 -6.33
CA ARG A 157 -15.23 5.62 -7.20
C ARG A 157 -16.62 5.36 -6.65
N GLU A 158 -16.80 4.22 -6.00
CA GLU A 158 -18.09 3.78 -5.44
C GLU A 158 -18.42 4.50 -4.13
N VAL A 159 -17.44 5.15 -3.51
CA VAL A 159 -17.65 6.02 -2.34
C VAL A 159 -18.45 7.25 -2.75
N LYS A 160 -19.77 7.16 -2.58
CA LYS A 160 -20.75 8.21 -2.86
C LYS A 160 -21.24 8.86 -1.56
N ALA A 161 -22.09 9.89 -1.69
CA ALA A 161 -22.69 10.60 -0.56
C ALA A 161 -23.40 9.69 0.47
N ALA A 162 -23.95 8.55 0.05
CA ALA A 162 -24.61 7.59 0.95
C ALA A 162 -23.67 6.89 1.94
N GLN A 163 -22.35 7.02 1.77
CA GLN A 163 -21.31 6.45 2.63
C GLN A 163 -20.76 7.44 3.66
N VAL A 164 -21.23 8.68 3.67
CA VAL A 164 -20.81 9.67 4.66
C VAL A 164 -21.21 9.22 6.07
N GLY A 165 -20.24 9.20 6.98
CA GLY A 165 -20.41 8.75 8.38
C GLY A 165 -20.37 7.23 8.57
N LYS A 166 -20.28 6.45 7.48
CA LYS A 166 -20.21 4.99 7.53
C LYS A 166 -18.78 4.49 7.59
N LEU A 167 -18.62 3.31 8.19
CA LEU A 167 -17.37 2.56 8.12
C LEU A 167 -17.28 1.88 6.75
N VAL A 168 -16.28 2.24 5.96
CA VAL A 168 -16.06 1.69 4.63
C VAL A 168 -14.64 1.14 4.50
N THR A 169 -14.54 0.00 3.82
CA THR A 169 -13.27 -0.56 3.38
C THR A 169 -12.99 -0.14 1.95
N VAL A 170 -11.89 0.56 1.73
CA VAL A 170 -11.47 1.01 0.39
C VAL A 170 -10.14 0.36 0.05
N SER A 171 -10.05 -0.21 -1.16
CA SER A 171 -8.79 -0.71 -1.71
C SER A 171 -8.18 0.32 -2.67
N GLY A 172 -6.89 0.57 -2.55
CA GLY A 172 -6.19 1.49 -3.45
C GLY A 172 -4.66 1.41 -3.35
N VAL A 173 -3.99 2.08 -4.27
CA VAL A 173 -2.53 2.21 -4.26
C VAL A 173 -2.14 3.51 -3.57
N VAL A 174 -1.19 3.46 -2.64
CA VAL A 174 -0.65 4.68 -2.02
C VAL A 174 0.21 5.41 -3.03
N ILE A 175 -0.18 6.62 -3.46
CA ILE A 175 0.67 7.45 -4.32
C ILE A 175 1.67 8.22 -3.45
N ARG A 176 1.17 8.77 -2.35
CA ARG A 176 1.90 9.73 -1.54
C ARG A 176 1.67 9.46 -0.06
N ALA A 177 2.76 9.43 0.69
CA ALA A 177 2.76 9.38 2.14
C ALA A 177 3.53 10.58 2.67
N THR A 178 2.94 11.32 3.60
CA THR A 178 3.64 12.40 4.31
C THR A 178 4.46 11.84 5.48
N GLU A 179 5.41 12.61 5.99
CA GLU A 179 6.10 12.26 7.24
C GLU A 179 5.15 12.37 8.44
N VAL A 180 5.46 11.65 9.52
CA VAL A 180 4.65 11.66 10.74
C VAL A 180 4.81 12.98 11.48
N LYS A 181 3.69 13.65 11.75
CA LYS A 181 3.62 14.92 12.46
C LYS A 181 2.88 14.75 13.79
N PRO A 182 3.27 15.49 14.85
CA PRO A 182 2.50 15.50 16.10
C PRO A 182 1.27 16.39 15.95
N MET A 183 0.07 15.83 16.07
CA MET A 183 -1.20 16.56 16.13
C MET A 183 -1.66 16.71 17.58
N ALA A 184 -1.97 17.93 18.00
CA ALA A 184 -2.47 18.18 19.35
C ALA A 184 -3.92 17.68 19.47
N SER A 185 -4.19 16.85 20.48
CA SER A 185 -5.55 16.39 20.82
C SER A 185 -6.14 17.21 21.96
N VAL A 186 -5.37 17.38 23.04
CA VAL A 186 -5.74 18.23 24.18
C VAL A 186 -4.60 19.18 24.47
N ILE A 187 -4.92 20.47 24.49
CA ILE A 187 -3.98 21.52 24.83
C ILE A 187 -4.26 21.99 26.26
N THR A 188 -3.20 22.02 27.06
CA THR A 188 -3.25 22.54 28.42
C THR A 188 -2.67 23.95 28.46
N TYR A 189 -3.41 24.87 29.06
CA TYR A 189 -2.94 26.22 29.35
C TYR A 189 -2.76 26.42 30.86
N THR A 190 -1.76 27.19 31.24
CA THR A 190 -1.49 27.59 32.62
C THR A 190 -1.65 29.10 32.74
N CYS A 191 -2.39 29.56 33.74
CA CYS A 191 -2.52 30.99 34.02
C CYS A 191 -1.34 31.51 34.85
N ASP A 192 -0.72 32.61 34.43
CA ASP A 192 0.42 33.20 35.15
C ASP A 192 0.04 33.77 36.53
N THR A 193 -1.23 34.16 36.71
CA THR A 193 -1.68 34.86 37.92
C THR A 193 -2.30 33.94 38.96
N CYS A 194 -3.17 33.01 38.56
CA CYS A 194 -3.83 32.08 39.48
C CYS A 194 -3.21 30.67 39.45
N GLY A 195 -2.29 30.38 38.54
CA GLY A 195 -1.67 29.04 38.43
C GLY A 195 -2.62 27.94 38.00
N SER A 196 -3.87 28.25 37.66
CA SER A 196 -4.85 27.25 37.25
C SER A 196 -4.55 26.71 35.85
N GLU A 197 -4.75 25.40 35.69
CA GLU A 197 -4.65 24.73 34.40
C GLU A 197 -6.03 24.66 33.73
N THR A 198 -6.11 25.00 32.45
CA THR A 198 -7.29 24.81 31.61
C THR A 198 -6.99 23.85 30.48
N TYR A 199 -7.96 22.99 30.15
CA TYR A 199 -7.84 21.99 29.11
C TYR A 199 -8.79 22.32 27.97
N GLN A 200 -8.25 22.45 26.76
CA GLN A 200 -9.03 22.66 25.54
C GLN A 200 -8.83 21.46 24.61
N PRO A 201 -9.87 20.63 24.38
CA PRO A 201 -9.82 19.60 23.34
C PRO A 201 -9.86 20.25 21.96
N VAL A 202 -9.02 19.77 21.05
CA VAL A 202 -8.88 20.26 19.68
C VAL A 202 -9.41 19.19 18.73
N THR A 203 -10.59 19.45 18.17
CA THR A 203 -11.27 18.51 17.25
C THR A 203 -11.08 18.85 15.77
N GLY A 204 -10.62 20.07 15.46
CA GLY A 204 -10.46 20.57 14.10
C GLY A 204 -9.02 20.93 13.73
N PRO A 205 -8.72 21.11 12.43
CA PRO A 205 -7.39 21.48 11.96
C PRO A 205 -6.99 22.92 12.34
N SER A 206 -7.98 23.76 12.66
CA SER A 206 -7.77 25.13 13.14
C SER A 206 -8.52 25.30 14.45
N PHE A 207 -7.85 25.90 15.43
CA PHE A 207 -8.44 26.26 16.71
C PHE A 207 -7.93 27.65 17.11
N MET A 208 -8.73 28.35 17.92
CA MET A 208 -8.28 29.59 18.55
C MET A 208 -7.83 29.27 19.98
N PRO A 209 -6.62 29.68 20.37
CA PRO A 209 -6.15 29.46 21.73
C PRO A 209 -6.98 30.27 22.72
N ALA A 210 -7.28 29.68 23.87
CA ALA A 210 -7.89 30.40 24.98
C ALA A 210 -6.91 31.43 25.53
N VAL A 211 -7.24 32.72 25.42
CA VAL A 211 -6.39 33.82 25.92
C VAL A 211 -6.72 34.18 27.37
N ASN A 212 -8.01 34.12 27.71
CA ASN A 212 -8.51 34.54 29.02
C ASN A 212 -8.78 33.33 29.92
N CYS A 213 -8.35 33.43 31.18
CA CYS A 213 -8.59 32.39 32.17
C CYS A 213 -10.07 32.34 32.59
N PRO A 214 -10.77 31.19 32.46
CA PRO A 214 -12.15 30.99 32.92
C PRO A 214 -12.24 30.64 34.43
N SER A 215 -11.13 30.68 35.17
CA SER A 215 -11.11 30.26 36.58
C SER A 215 -11.80 31.28 37.47
N LYS A 216 -12.56 30.78 38.46
CA LYS A 216 -13.30 31.62 39.43
C LYS A 216 -12.39 32.63 40.10
N ASP A 217 -11.19 32.23 40.52
CA ASP A 217 -10.22 33.12 41.15
C ASP A 217 -9.82 34.33 40.28
N CYS A 218 -9.63 34.14 38.97
CA CYS A 218 -9.30 35.24 38.04
C CYS A 218 -10.52 36.08 37.67
N VAL A 219 -11.69 35.45 37.54
CA VAL A 219 -12.95 36.15 37.20
C VAL A 219 -13.40 37.02 38.37
N ASP A 220 -13.37 36.48 39.59
CA ASP A 220 -13.80 37.17 40.81
C ASP A 220 -12.83 38.29 41.18
N THR A 221 -11.52 38.07 41.00
CA THR A 221 -10.49 39.07 41.27
C THR A 221 -10.35 40.11 40.14
N LYS A 222 -11.02 39.92 38.99
CA LYS A 222 -10.84 40.71 37.74
C LYS A 222 -9.37 40.86 37.31
N ALA A 223 -8.49 40.01 37.83
CA ALA A 223 -7.12 39.89 37.40
C ALA A 223 -7.17 39.07 36.12
N HIS A 224 -7.28 39.74 34.96
CA HIS A 224 -7.28 39.12 33.64
C HIS A 224 -5.93 38.46 33.36
N GLY A 225 -5.68 37.33 34.01
CA GLY A 225 -4.46 36.54 33.88
C GLY A 225 -4.36 35.98 32.47
N ARG A 226 -3.17 36.08 31.90
CA ARG A 226 -2.86 35.55 30.58
C ARG A 226 -2.64 34.05 30.68
N LEU A 227 -3.28 33.31 29.79
CA LEU A 227 -3.04 31.88 29.62
C LEU A 227 -1.81 31.64 28.73
N GLN A 228 -0.87 30.82 29.22
CA GLN A 228 0.27 30.34 28.45
C GLN A 228 0.08 28.85 28.11
N MET A 229 0.39 28.46 26.89
CA MET A 229 0.28 27.07 26.47
C MET A 229 1.46 26.25 27.00
N GLN A 230 1.17 25.12 27.66
CA GLN A 230 2.18 24.22 28.19
C GLN A 230 2.23 22.92 27.36
N VAL A 231 3.30 22.76 26.56
CA VAL A 231 3.48 21.60 25.66
C VAL A 231 3.60 20.30 26.46
N ARG A 232 4.38 20.27 27.55
CA ARG A 232 4.60 19.06 28.37
C ARG A 232 3.33 18.50 29.00
N GLY A 233 2.36 19.37 29.27
CA GLY A 233 1.08 19.01 29.85
C GLY A 233 -0.01 18.74 28.82
N SER A 234 0.31 18.89 27.52
CA SER A 234 -0.60 18.70 26.39
C SER A 234 -0.38 17.33 25.76
N LYS A 235 -1.43 16.76 25.16
CA LYS A 235 -1.37 15.45 24.52
C LYS A 235 -1.25 15.60 23.01
N PHE A 236 -0.20 15.00 22.46
CA PHE A 236 0.03 14.93 21.02
C PHE A 236 -0.14 13.49 20.54
N VAL A 237 -0.79 13.33 19.39
CA VAL A 237 -1.02 12.07 18.71
C VAL A 237 -0.24 12.09 17.40
N LYS A 238 0.29 10.94 16.98
CA LYS A 238 0.94 10.82 15.67
C LYS A 238 -0.11 11.01 14.58
N PHE A 239 0.18 11.86 13.61
CA PHE A 239 -0.68 12.14 12.47
C PHE A 239 0.12 11.95 11.18
N GLN A 240 -0.49 11.30 10.22
CA GLN A 240 0.07 11.12 8.89
C GLN A 240 -1.04 11.24 7.85
N GLU A 241 -0.79 12.01 6.80
CA GLU A 241 -1.67 12.10 5.64
C GLU A 241 -1.14 11.18 4.53
N LEU A 242 -2.02 10.29 4.05
CA LEU A 242 -1.79 9.42 2.90
C LEU A 242 -2.73 9.80 1.76
N ARG A 243 -2.27 9.69 0.51
CA ARG A 243 -3.10 9.84 -0.68
C ARG A 243 -3.16 8.52 -1.41
N ILE A 244 -4.36 7.96 -1.51
CA ILE A 244 -4.62 6.70 -2.22
C ILE A 244 -5.24 6.96 -3.59
N GLN A 245 -4.95 6.09 -4.55
CA GLN A 245 -5.53 6.07 -5.89
C GLN A 245 -6.31 4.79 -6.11
N GLU A 246 -7.32 4.87 -6.98
CA GLU A 246 -7.98 3.69 -7.54
C GLU A 246 -6.96 2.77 -8.23
N MET A 247 -7.14 1.46 -8.07
CA MET A 247 -6.39 0.48 -8.85
C MET A 247 -6.81 0.55 -10.31
N SER A 248 -5.85 0.44 -11.23
CA SER A 248 -6.08 0.54 -12.69
C SER A 248 -7.15 -0.43 -13.20
N ASP A 249 -7.21 -1.66 -12.65
CA ASP A 249 -8.21 -2.67 -13.00
C ASP A 249 -9.67 -2.23 -12.73
N GLN A 250 -9.89 -1.31 -11.80
CA GLN A 250 -11.21 -0.83 -11.41
C GLN A 250 -11.64 0.43 -12.19
N VAL A 251 -10.76 1.01 -12.99
CA VAL A 251 -11.04 2.26 -13.72
C VAL A 251 -11.76 1.93 -15.03
N PRO A 252 -12.98 2.44 -15.25
CA PRO A 252 -13.67 2.22 -16.52
C PRO A 252 -13.01 3.02 -17.64
N VAL A 253 -13.06 2.47 -18.85
CA VAL A 253 -12.46 3.07 -20.05
C VAL A 253 -12.98 4.50 -20.27
N GLY A 254 -12.05 5.45 -20.47
CA GLY A 254 -12.36 6.86 -20.75
C GLY A 254 -12.50 7.75 -19.50
N SER A 255 -12.31 7.21 -18.30
CA SER A 255 -12.29 7.98 -17.06
C SER A 255 -10.87 8.11 -16.50
N ILE A 256 -10.58 9.27 -15.88
CA ILE A 256 -9.36 9.41 -15.06
C ILE A 256 -9.55 8.73 -13.69
N PRO A 257 -8.49 8.09 -13.15
CA PRO A 257 -8.49 7.52 -11.81
C PRO A 257 -8.67 8.63 -10.76
N ARG A 258 -9.52 8.38 -9.75
CA ARG A 258 -9.70 9.34 -8.65
C ARG A 258 -8.70 9.08 -7.53
N SER A 259 -8.42 10.13 -6.77
CA SER A 259 -7.60 10.05 -5.56
C SER A 259 -8.41 10.44 -4.34
N LEU A 260 -8.11 9.81 -3.21
CA LEU A 260 -8.73 10.06 -1.91
C LEU A 260 -7.64 10.39 -0.89
N THR A 261 -7.90 11.38 -0.04
CA THR A 261 -7.04 11.67 1.11
C THR A 261 -7.47 10.84 2.30
N VAL A 262 -6.50 10.17 2.91
CA VAL A 262 -6.68 9.31 4.09
C VAL A 262 -5.85 9.90 5.23
N ASN A 263 -6.52 10.19 6.35
CA ASN A 263 -5.87 10.64 7.57
C ASN A 263 -5.64 9.43 8.47
N VAL A 264 -4.39 9.20 8.82
CA VAL A 264 -3.95 8.10 9.69
C VAL A 264 -3.51 8.69 11.02
N TYR A 265 -4.06 8.15 12.09
CA TYR A 265 -3.73 8.53 13.46
C TYR A 265 -2.99 7.40 14.17
N GLY A 266 -2.17 7.78 15.15
CA GLY A 266 -1.71 6.84 16.17
C GLY A 266 -0.70 5.80 15.70
N GLU A 267 -0.89 4.55 16.11
CA GLU A 267 0.03 3.44 15.83
C GLU A 267 0.04 3.00 14.36
N ASN A 268 -1.04 3.24 13.63
CA ASN A 268 -1.12 2.92 12.21
C ASN A 268 -0.19 3.80 11.33
N THR A 269 0.41 4.85 11.91
CA THR A 269 1.34 5.70 11.17
C THR A 269 2.60 4.93 10.77
N ARG A 270 3.11 5.20 9.56
CA ARG A 270 4.24 4.50 8.91
C ARG A 270 3.99 3.04 8.52
N ALA A 271 2.75 2.55 8.57
CA ALA A 271 2.42 1.19 8.14
C ALA A 271 2.50 0.96 6.61
N CYS A 272 2.52 2.03 5.82
CA CYS A 272 2.46 1.95 4.35
C CYS A 272 3.54 2.80 3.69
N ALA A 273 4.07 2.27 2.58
CA ALA A 273 4.98 2.99 1.70
C ALA A 273 4.24 3.41 0.40
N PRO A 274 4.72 4.46 -0.29
CA PRO A 274 4.22 4.78 -1.63
C PRO A 274 4.49 3.63 -2.59
N GLY A 275 3.49 3.28 -3.41
CA GLY A 275 3.49 2.15 -4.34
C GLY A 275 2.87 0.87 -3.77
N ASP A 276 2.54 0.83 -2.48
CA ASP A 276 1.88 -0.33 -1.88
C ASP A 276 0.38 -0.33 -2.19
N VAL A 277 -0.14 -1.53 -2.46
CA VAL A 277 -1.58 -1.79 -2.56
C VAL A 277 -2.08 -2.04 -1.15
N ILE A 278 -2.94 -1.15 -0.67
CA ILE A 278 -3.46 -1.20 0.70
C ILE A 278 -4.98 -1.32 0.69
N ARG A 279 -5.49 -1.97 1.72
CA ARG A 279 -6.90 -1.96 2.09
C ARG A 279 -7.04 -1.14 3.37
N VAL A 280 -7.71 -0.01 3.25
CA VAL A 280 -7.95 0.89 4.38
C VAL A 280 -9.38 0.73 4.84
N THR A 281 -9.56 0.37 6.10
CA THR A 281 -10.85 0.44 6.78
C THR A 281 -10.91 1.78 7.51
N GLY A 282 -11.94 2.57 7.22
CA GLY A 282 -12.05 3.90 7.81
C GLY A 282 -13.44 4.50 7.73
N VAL A 283 -13.63 5.61 8.44
CA VAL A 283 -14.88 6.37 8.40
C VAL A 283 -14.77 7.48 7.39
N PHE A 284 -15.73 7.56 6.49
CA PHE A 284 -15.74 8.59 5.47
C PHE A 284 -16.37 9.88 6.00
N VAL A 285 -15.58 10.93 6.15
CA VAL A 285 -15.99 12.18 6.82
C VAL A 285 -15.73 13.41 5.93
N PRO A 286 -16.69 14.34 5.80
CA PRO A 286 -16.46 15.62 5.15
C PRO A 286 -15.67 16.56 6.08
N LEU A 287 -14.64 17.21 5.54
CA LEU A 287 -13.93 18.29 6.20
C LEU A 287 -14.64 19.62 5.90
N MET A 288 -15.18 20.25 6.96
CA MET A 288 -15.65 21.63 6.87
C MET A 288 -14.51 22.57 7.20
N ARG A 289 -14.00 23.31 6.20
CA ARG A 289 -13.04 24.40 6.43
C ARG A 289 -13.80 25.63 6.91
N SER A 290 -13.33 26.24 8.00
CA SER A 290 -13.86 27.50 8.51
C SER A 290 -13.16 28.72 7.88
N GLY A 291 -13.86 29.86 7.80
CA GLY A 291 -13.31 31.16 7.38
C GLY A 291 -13.53 31.53 5.92
N PHE A 292 -12.68 32.41 5.36
CA PHE A 292 -12.83 32.96 4.00
C PHE A 292 -12.87 31.89 2.88
N LYS A 293 -12.21 30.75 3.09
CA LYS A 293 -12.26 29.61 2.15
C LYS A 293 -13.64 28.95 2.09
N GLN A 294 -14.46 29.07 3.12
CA GLN A 294 -15.85 28.58 3.13
C GLN A 294 -16.76 29.43 2.22
N ILE A 295 -16.48 30.73 2.12
CA ILE A 295 -17.24 31.67 1.28
C ILE A 295 -16.99 31.36 -0.22
N ALA A 296 -15.77 30.98 -0.58
CA ALA A 296 -15.42 30.61 -1.95
C ALA A 296 -15.87 29.18 -2.32
N GLY A 297 -15.92 28.26 -1.34
CA GLY A 297 -16.28 26.84 -1.56
C GLY A 297 -17.77 26.51 -1.44
N GLY A 298 -18.59 27.41 -0.90
CA GLY A 298 -20.02 27.18 -0.70
C GLY A 298 -20.28 25.94 0.17
N LEU A 299 -21.18 25.06 -0.28
CA LEU A 299 -21.53 23.78 0.38
C LEU A 299 -20.65 22.60 -0.08
N VAL A 300 -19.69 22.83 -0.98
CA VAL A 300 -18.77 21.78 -1.44
C VAL A 300 -17.74 21.53 -0.35
N SER A 301 -17.89 20.41 0.36
CA SER A 301 -16.92 19.96 1.35
C SER A 301 -15.88 19.06 0.70
N GLU A 302 -14.60 19.30 1.02
CA GLU A 302 -13.55 18.31 0.77
C GLU A 302 -13.82 17.10 1.67
N VAL A 303 -13.59 15.91 1.16
CA VAL A 303 -13.83 14.65 1.88
C VAL A 303 -12.50 13.98 2.20
N TYR A 304 -12.42 13.33 3.35
CA TYR A 304 -11.30 12.49 3.71
C TYR A 304 -11.79 11.21 4.38
N LEU A 305 -10.94 10.19 4.36
CA LEU A 305 -11.17 8.95 5.06
C LEU A 305 -10.34 8.95 6.35
N GLU A 306 -10.98 8.79 7.50
CA GLU A 306 -10.31 8.59 8.78
C GLU A 306 -9.99 7.10 8.94
N ALA A 307 -8.71 6.72 8.86
CA ALA A 307 -8.29 5.32 8.87
C ALA A 307 -8.27 4.74 10.28
N HIS A 308 -9.01 3.65 10.49
CA HIS A 308 -8.95 2.84 11.71
C HIS A 308 -7.98 1.67 11.58
N HIS A 309 -7.94 1.02 10.42
CA HIS A 309 -7.06 -0.12 10.18
C HIS A 309 -6.55 -0.10 8.75
N ILE A 310 -5.27 -0.42 8.58
CA ILE A 310 -4.64 -0.48 7.26
C ILE A 310 -3.98 -1.85 7.10
N GLU A 311 -4.43 -2.58 6.09
CA GLU A 311 -3.87 -3.87 5.70
C GLU A 311 -3.06 -3.69 4.41
N ASN A 312 -1.80 -4.09 4.43
CA ASN A 312 -0.95 -4.07 3.25
C ASN A 312 -1.10 -5.40 2.50
N VAL A 313 -1.72 -5.37 1.32
CA VAL A 313 -1.98 -6.56 0.51
C VAL A 313 -0.67 -7.13 -0.07
N ASN A 314 0.38 -6.31 -0.21
CA ASN A 314 1.64 -6.72 -0.83
C ASN A 314 2.64 -7.37 0.14
N MET A 315 2.60 -7.02 1.44
CA MET A 315 3.57 -7.49 2.44
C MET A 315 3.03 -8.59 3.35
N GLY A 316 1.72 -8.79 3.41
CA GLY A 316 1.12 -9.90 4.13
C GLY A 316 1.09 -11.14 3.26
N ALA A 317 1.79 -12.19 3.69
CA ALA A 317 1.39 -13.56 3.39
C ALA A 317 -0.05 -13.87 3.88
N ASP A 318 -0.64 -12.97 4.68
CA ASP A 318 -1.97 -13.03 5.30
C ASP A 318 -2.95 -11.93 4.79
N GLY A 319 -2.95 -11.61 3.50
CA GLY A 319 -4.14 -10.99 2.90
C GLY A 319 -5.29 -12.02 2.82
N PRO A 320 -6.54 -11.65 2.52
CA PRO A 320 -7.62 -12.63 2.23
C PRO A 320 -7.42 -13.39 0.90
N LEU A 321 -6.30 -13.15 0.19
CA LEU A 321 -5.77 -14.08 -0.81
C LEU A 321 -4.96 -15.25 -0.18
N GLY A 322 -4.57 -15.15 1.09
CA GLY A 322 -3.77 -16.13 1.82
C GLY A 322 -4.52 -17.41 2.17
N MET A 323 -5.84 -17.35 2.32
CA MET A 323 -6.71 -18.54 2.42
C MET A 323 -7.08 -19.13 1.06
N GLU A 324 -6.71 -18.47 -0.04
CA GLU A 324 -6.85 -18.97 -1.41
C GLU A 324 -5.50 -19.37 -2.03
N ASP A 325 -4.39 -19.29 -1.29
CA ASP A 325 -3.05 -19.61 -1.80
C ASP A 325 -2.74 -21.12 -1.76
N GLU A 326 -3.59 -21.93 -1.14
CA GLU A 326 -3.61 -23.37 -1.37
C GLU A 326 -4.36 -23.63 -2.68
N LEU A 327 -3.61 -24.09 -3.69
CA LEU A 327 -4.19 -24.60 -4.93
C LEU A 327 -5.24 -25.65 -4.54
N THR A 328 -6.44 -25.55 -5.10
CA THR A 328 -7.43 -26.62 -4.95
C THR A 328 -6.88 -27.93 -5.51
N ASP A 329 -7.36 -29.08 -5.02
CA ASP A 329 -6.89 -30.39 -5.47
C ASP A 329 -6.94 -30.53 -7.01
N GLU A 330 -7.97 -29.95 -7.65
CA GLU A 330 -8.11 -29.89 -9.12
C GLU A 330 -6.99 -29.06 -9.80
N GLU A 331 -6.56 -27.96 -9.18
CA GLU A 331 -5.46 -27.13 -9.68
C GLU A 331 -4.10 -27.84 -9.52
N VAL A 332 -3.93 -28.63 -8.47
CA VAL A 332 -2.73 -29.46 -8.25
C VAL A 332 -2.62 -30.57 -9.31
N GLU A 333 -3.73 -31.20 -9.68
CA GLU A 333 -3.77 -32.18 -10.77
C GLU A 333 -3.38 -31.56 -12.12
N LEU A 334 -3.82 -30.31 -12.40
CA LEU A 334 -3.44 -29.55 -13.59
C LEU A 334 -1.93 -29.22 -13.62
N VAL A 335 -1.36 -28.83 -12.49
CA VAL A 335 0.09 -28.53 -12.37
C VAL A 335 0.94 -29.79 -12.55
N SER A 336 0.41 -30.96 -12.18
CA SER A 336 1.11 -32.24 -12.24
C SER A 336 1.26 -32.81 -13.67
N GLN A 337 0.67 -32.17 -14.68
CA GLN A 337 0.80 -32.59 -16.07
C GLN A 337 2.18 -32.23 -16.66
N ASP A 338 2.81 -33.18 -17.36
CA ASP A 338 4.18 -33.00 -17.92
C ASP A 338 4.31 -31.83 -18.91
N ASN A 339 3.23 -31.41 -19.57
CA ASN A 339 3.22 -30.31 -20.54
C ASN A 339 2.84 -28.94 -19.95
N PHE A 340 2.83 -28.80 -18.62
CA PHE A 340 2.34 -27.59 -17.96
C PHE A 340 3.11 -26.32 -18.32
N TYR A 341 4.44 -26.40 -18.51
CA TYR A 341 5.25 -25.24 -18.91
C TYR A 341 4.86 -24.68 -20.28
N GLU A 342 4.60 -25.55 -21.26
CA GLU A 342 4.15 -25.13 -22.58
C GLU A 342 2.70 -24.65 -22.56
N LEU A 343 1.86 -25.25 -21.73
CA LEU A 343 0.47 -24.82 -21.49
C LEU A 343 0.41 -23.42 -20.90
N LEU A 344 1.24 -23.12 -19.90
CA LEU A 344 1.38 -21.79 -19.32
C LEU A 344 1.85 -20.77 -20.35
N ALA A 345 2.89 -21.11 -21.11
CA ALA A 345 3.41 -20.23 -22.15
C ALA A 345 2.38 -19.98 -23.26
N TYR A 346 1.60 -20.99 -23.63
CA TYR A 346 0.50 -20.84 -24.59
C TYR A 346 -0.62 -19.96 -24.05
N SER A 347 -0.94 -20.10 -22.75
CA SER A 347 -1.99 -19.34 -22.06
C SER A 347 -1.66 -17.85 -21.90
N ILE A 348 -0.40 -17.43 -22.06
CA ILE A 348 -0.04 -16.01 -22.11
C ILE A 348 -0.40 -15.44 -23.48
N ALA A 349 -1.29 -14.44 -23.49
CA ALA A 349 -1.78 -13.77 -24.69
C ALA A 349 -2.23 -14.75 -25.80
N PRO A 350 -3.27 -15.58 -25.56
CA PRO A 350 -3.75 -16.59 -26.51
C PRO A 350 -4.27 -15.96 -27.83
N GLU A 351 -4.69 -14.69 -27.77
CA GLU A 351 -5.10 -13.89 -28.93
C GLU A 351 -4.02 -13.83 -30.04
N ILE A 352 -2.73 -13.91 -29.66
CA ILE A 352 -1.62 -13.84 -30.59
C ILE A 352 -1.14 -15.25 -30.91
N TYR A 353 -1.25 -15.63 -32.19
CA TYR A 353 -0.73 -16.89 -32.71
C TYR A 353 0.80 -16.86 -32.85
N GLY A 354 1.46 -17.93 -32.42
CA GLY A 354 2.91 -18.11 -32.56
C GLY A 354 3.73 -17.55 -31.40
N HIS A 355 5.01 -17.29 -31.68
CA HIS A 355 5.99 -16.74 -30.74
C HIS A 355 6.05 -17.43 -29.37
N LEU A 356 5.98 -18.77 -29.36
CA LEU A 356 6.03 -19.55 -28.12
C LEU A 356 7.28 -19.27 -27.29
N ASP A 357 8.43 -19.08 -27.94
CA ASP A 357 9.69 -18.79 -27.26
C ASP A 357 9.71 -17.41 -26.59
N VAL A 358 9.11 -16.41 -27.24
CA VAL A 358 8.94 -15.06 -26.66
C VAL A 358 8.01 -15.14 -25.45
N LYS A 359 6.90 -15.87 -25.54
CA LYS A 359 5.96 -16.06 -24.42
C LYS A 359 6.62 -16.80 -23.25
N LYS A 360 7.43 -17.83 -23.52
CA LYS A 360 8.24 -18.52 -22.51
C LYS A 360 9.20 -17.56 -21.79
N SER A 361 9.84 -16.65 -22.52
CA SER A 361 10.72 -15.63 -21.91
C SER A 361 9.95 -14.61 -21.05
N LEU A 362 8.76 -14.19 -21.48
CA LEU A 362 7.90 -13.30 -20.70
C LEU A 362 7.42 -13.97 -19.41
N LEU A 363 7.11 -15.27 -19.45
CA LEU A 363 6.78 -16.07 -18.27
C LEU A 363 7.95 -16.08 -17.27
N LEU A 364 9.19 -16.26 -17.75
CA LEU A 364 10.38 -16.20 -16.88
C LEU A 364 10.56 -14.82 -16.25
N SER A 365 10.29 -13.74 -16.98
CA SER A 365 10.32 -12.37 -16.42
C SER A 365 9.24 -12.14 -15.36
N LEU A 366 8.05 -12.73 -15.55
CA LEU A 366 6.93 -12.66 -14.61
C LEU A 366 7.22 -13.36 -13.28
N VAL A 367 7.86 -14.53 -13.32
CA VAL A 367 8.35 -15.24 -12.13
C VAL A 367 9.53 -14.50 -11.52
N GLY A 368 10.44 -13.99 -12.35
CA GLY A 368 11.67 -13.33 -11.93
C GLY A 368 12.69 -14.31 -11.35
N GLY A 369 13.87 -13.79 -11.01
CA GLY A 369 14.95 -14.52 -10.37
C GLY A 369 15.10 -14.21 -8.88
N VAL A 370 16.04 -14.90 -8.23
CA VAL A 370 16.34 -14.72 -6.80
C VAL A 370 17.40 -13.63 -6.63
N ASP A 371 17.04 -12.54 -5.96
CA ASP A 371 18.02 -11.54 -5.50
C ASP A 371 18.95 -12.19 -4.47
N LYS A 372 20.27 -12.17 -4.72
CA LYS A 372 21.28 -12.65 -3.76
C LYS A 372 22.08 -11.49 -3.19
N THR A 373 22.13 -11.40 -1.87
CA THR A 373 23.04 -10.48 -1.15
C THR A 373 24.20 -11.28 -0.58
N THR A 374 25.35 -11.24 -1.25
CA THR A 374 26.57 -11.93 -0.78
C THR A 374 27.67 -10.91 -0.56
N ASN A 375 28.24 -10.85 0.66
CA ASN A 375 29.38 -10.02 1.03
C ASN A 375 29.28 -8.53 0.63
N GLY A 376 28.11 -7.92 0.84
CA GLY A 376 27.88 -6.50 0.53
C GLY A 376 27.64 -6.19 -0.96
N MET A 377 27.80 -7.17 -1.85
CA MET A 377 27.41 -7.06 -3.25
C MET A 377 26.01 -7.64 -3.44
N LYS A 378 25.09 -6.81 -3.94
CA LYS A 378 23.74 -7.23 -4.30
C LYS A 378 23.72 -7.66 -5.77
N ILE A 379 23.42 -8.92 -6.02
CA ILE A 379 23.21 -9.44 -7.38
C ILE A 379 21.72 -9.31 -7.69
N ARG A 380 21.42 -8.68 -8.83
CA ARG A 380 20.04 -8.51 -9.32
C ARG A 380 19.47 -9.86 -9.76
N GLY A 381 18.23 -10.15 -9.38
CA GLY A 381 17.41 -11.25 -9.91
C GLY A 381 16.38 -10.81 -10.96
N CYS A 382 16.29 -9.51 -11.28
CA CYS A 382 15.35 -9.00 -12.27
C CYS A 382 15.84 -9.25 -13.69
N ILE A 383 14.99 -9.87 -14.52
CA ILE A 383 15.28 -10.16 -15.93
C ILE A 383 14.77 -9.02 -16.80
N ASN A 384 15.66 -8.43 -17.58
CA ASN A 384 15.32 -7.37 -18.52
C ASN A 384 15.21 -7.91 -19.95
N ILE A 385 14.08 -7.66 -20.61
CA ILE A 385 13.78 -8.15 -21.97
C ILE A 385 13.58 -6.98 -22.92
N LEU A 386 14.19 -7.06 -24.10
CA LEU A 386 13.97 -6.13 -25.21
C LEU A 386 13.30 -6.85 -26.38
N LEU A 387 12.08 -6.43 -26.74
CA LEU A 387 11.35 -6.86 -27.92
C LEU A 387 11.58 -5.89 -29.06
N MET A 388 12.37 -6.29 -30.05
CA MET A 388 12.63 -5.52 -31.25
C MET A 388 11.89 -6.14 -32.44
N GLY A 389 11.33 -5.33 -33.33
CA GLY A 389 10.69 -5.88 -34.52
C GLY A 389 9.99 -4.85 -35.38
N ASP A 390 9.45 -5.29 -36.49
CA ASP A 390 8.71 -4.44 -37.41
C ASP A 390 7.34 -4.04 -36.80
N PRO A 391 6.74 -2.90 -37.19
CA PRO A 391 5.39 -2.56 -36.79
C PRO A 391 4.41 -3.60 -37.36
N GLY A 392 3.47 -4.07 -36.54
CA GLY A 392 2.48 -5.08 -36.92
C GLY A 392 2.63 -6.43 -36.24
N VAL A 393 3.76 -6.71 -35.58
CA VAL A 393 4.01 -8.00 -34.87
C VAL A 393 3.43 -8.06 -33.44
N ALA A 394 2.37 -7.28 -33.17
CA ALA A 394 1.63 -7.27 -31.90
C ALA A 394 2.46 -7.06 -30.59
N LYS A 395 3.65 -6.45 -30.67
CA LYS A 395 4.53 -6.18 -29.51
C LYS A 395 3.84 -5.43 -28.36
N SER A 396 3.14 -4.33 -28.67
CA SER A 396 2.43 -3.54 -27.66
C SER A 396 1.29 -4.32 -27.00
N GLN A 397 0.64 -5.24 -27.73
CA GLN A 397 -0.39 -6.13 -27.19
C GLN A 397 0.21 -7.14 -26.20
N LEU A 398 1.40 -7.69 -26.48
CA LEU A 398 2.13 -8.54 -25.53
C LEU A 398 2.46 -7.78 -24.24
N LEU A 399 3.00 -6.55 -24.36
CA LEU A 399 3.30 -5.71 -23.19
C LEU A 399 2.06 -5.37 -22.37
N SER A 400 0.96 -4.99 -23.02
CA SER A 400 -0.31 -4.68 -22.35
C SER A 400 -0.92 -5.92 -21.68
N TYR A 401 -0.76 -7.11 -22.28
CA TYR A 401 -1.19 -8.35 -21.65
C TYR A 401 -0.36 -8.68 -20.41
N VAL A 402 0.96 -8.51 -20.47
CA VAL A 402 1.85 -8.72 -19.32
C VAL A 402 1.57 -7.72 -18.20
N ASP A 403 1.31 -6.45 -18.54
CA ASP A 403 0.90 -5.43 -17.59
C ASP A 403 -0.43 -5.80 -16.88
N ARG A 404 -1.41 -6.32 -17.64
CA ARG A 404 -2.63 -6.86 -17.02
C ARG A 404 -2.39 -8.13 -16.24
N LEU A 405 -1.40 -8.95 -16.55
CA LEU A 405 -1.18 -10.22 -15.84
C LEU A 405 -0.42 -10.00 -14.52
N ALA A 406 0.55 -9.09 -14.49
CA ALA A 406 1.35 -8.80 -13.31
C ALA A 406 0.53 -8.08 -12.22
N VAL A 407 0.80 -8.40 -10.94
CA VAL A 407 0.12 -7.77 -9.79
C VAL A 407 0.60 -6.33 -9.57
N ARG A 408 1.87 -6.07 -9.86
CA ARG A 408 2.50 -4.75 -9.75
C ARG A 408 3.22 -4.48 -11.05
N SER A 409 2.59 -3.72 -11.92
CA SER A 409 3.22 -3.25 -13.15
C SER A 409 2.77 -1.85 -13.51
N GLN A 410 3.59 -1.22 -14.34
CA GLN A 410 3.27 0.08 -14.92
C GLN A 410 3.58 0.05 -16.41
N TYR A 411 2.58 0.40 -17.20
CA TYR A 411 2.72 0.61 -18.64
C TYR A 411 3.03 2.08 -18.95
N THR A 412 4.12 2.30 -19.67
CA THR A 412 4.55 3.62 -20.12
C THR A 412 4.96 3.59 -21.58
N THR A 413 4.82 4.72 -22.27
CA THR A 413 5.39 4.94 -23.61
C THR A 413 6.59 5.86 -23.46
N GLY A 414 7.64 5.62 -24.25
CA GLY A 414 8.85 6.42 -24.25
C GLY A 414 8.63 7.91 -24.58
N ARG A 415 7.51 8.28 -25.19
CA ARG A 415 7.12 9.69 -25.40
C ARG A 415 6.13 10.23 -24.37
N GLY A 416 5.25 9.38 -23.84
CA GLY A 416 4.19 9.81 -22.92
C GLY A 416 4.67 10.00 -21.48
N SER A 417 5.82 9.41 -21.13
CA SER A 417 6.42 9.56 -19.81
C SER A 417 7.70 10.38 -19.89
N SER A 418 7.64 11.63 -19.42
CA SER A 418 8.84 12.44 -19.22
C SER A 418 9.70 11.86 -18.08
N GLY A 419 10.98 12.21 -18.02
CA GLY A 419 11.89 11.74 -16.95
C GLY A 419 11.38 11.99 -15.54
N VAL A 420 10.57 13.04 -15.32
CA VAL A 420 9.88 13.28 -14.03
C VAL A 420 8.81 12.22 -13.75
N GLY A 421 8.06 11.81 -14.78
CA GLY A 421 7.05 10.75 -14.70
C GLY A 421 7.65 9.34 -14.62
N LEU A 422 8.88 9.12 -15.12
CA LEU A 422 9.59 7.85 -14.98
C LEU A 422 10.28 7.71 -13.62
N THR A 423 10.95 8.78 -13.13
CA THR A 423 11.77 8.76 -11.91
C THR A 423 10.98 9.10 -10.66
N ALA A 424 11.10 10.33 -10.16
CA ALA A 424 10.23 10.90 -9.14
C ALA A 424 10.16 12.42 -9.33
N ALA A 425 9.03 12.99 -8.93
CA ALA A 425 8.79 14.42 -8.91
C ALA A 425 8.94 14.95 -7.49
N VAL A 426 9.42 16.19 -7.34
CA VAL A 426 9.30 16.92 -6.08
C VAL A 426 8.11 17.85 -6.21
N MET A 427 7.10 17.68 -5.38
CA MET A 427 5.90 18.51 -5.35
C MET A 427 5.76 19.20 -3.99
N LYS A 428 5.20 20.42 -3.99
CA LYS A 428 4.91 21.14 -2.75
C LYS A 428 3.58 20.68 -2.17
N ASP A 429 3.58 20.33 -0.90
CA ASP A 429 2.37 19.97 -0.18
C ASP A 429 1.42 21.19 -0.03
N PRO A 430 0.14 21.10 -0.42
CA PRO A 430 -0.81 22.20 -0.26
C PRO A 430 -1.10 22.59 1.20
N VAL A 431 -0.97 21.65 2.16
CA VAL A 431 -1.28 21.93 3.57
C VAL A 431 -0.05 22.47 4.29
N THR A 432 1.07 21.77 4.20
CA THR A 432 2.27 22.10 5.00
C THR A 432 3.27 22.99 4.26
N GLY A 433 3.20 23.04 2.93
CA GLY A 433 4.15 23.76 2.10
C GLY A 433 5.54 23.10 2.04
N GLU A 434 5.71 21.91 2.62
CA GLU A 434 6.93 21.11 2.51
C GLU A 434 7.05 20.50 1.11
N MET A 435 8.29 20.27 0.68
CA MET A 435 8.59 19.62 -0.58
C MET A 435 8.56 18.10 -0.35
N VAL A 436 7.60 17.41 -0.97
CA VAL A 436 7.40 15.96 -0.86
C VAL A 436 7.78 15.29 -2.18
N LEU A 437 8.35 14.09 -2.10
CA LEU A 437 8.67 13.26 -3.25
C LEU A 437 7.45 12.44 -3.67
N GLU A 438 7.10 12.49 -4.94
CA GLU A 438 6.10 11.63 -5.58
C GLU A 438 6.80 10.68 -6.53
N GLY A 439 6.64 9.37 -6.31
CA GLY A 439 7.25 8.34 -7.13
C GLY A 439 6.71 8.34 -8.55
N GLY A 440 7.59 8.26 -9.54
CA GLY A 440 7.25 7.99 -10.93
C GLY A 440 7.01 6.51 -11.20
N ALA A 441 6.78 6.16 -12.47
CA ALA A 441 6.41 4.81 -12.88
C ALA A 441 7.40 3.73 -12.42
N LEU A 442 8.71 4.00 -12.48
CA LEU A 442 9.73 3.02 -12.06
C LEU A 442 9.76 2.79 -10.55
N VAL A 443 9.52 3.84 -9.75
CA VAL A 443 9.45 3.74 -8.28
C VAL A 443 8.17 3.03 -7.87
N LEU A 444 7.05 3.35 -8.52
CA LEU A 444 5.77 2.68 -8.28
C LEU A 444 5.81 1.20 -8.66
N ALA A 445 6.60 0.82 -9.66
CA ALA A 445 6.76 -0.56 -10.11
C ALA A 445 7.79 -1.40 -9.31
N ASP A 446 8.36 -0.91 -8.19
CA ASP A 446 9.36 -1.67 -7.38
C ASP A 446 8.91 -3.11 -7.05
N ARG A 447 9.79 -4.09 -7.22
CA ARG A 447 9.52 -5.55 -7.13
C ARG A 447 8.48 -6.08 -8.14
N GLY A 448 8.16 -5.28 -9.15
CA GLY A 448 7.22 -5.58 -10.21
C GLY A 448 7.85 -5.51 -11.60
N ILE A 449 7.02 -5.21 -12.59
CA ILE A 449 7.42 -5.11 -13.99
C ILE A 449 7.11 -3.71 -14.52
N CYS A 450 8.07 -3.07 -15.16
CA CYS A 450 7.82 -1.85 -15.92
C CYS A 450 7.82 -2.17 -17.40
N CYS A 451 6.66 -1.99 -18.04
CA CYS A 451 6.48 -2.14 -19.47
C CYS A 451 6.72 -0.78 -20.15
N ILE A 452 7.69 -0.72 -21.06
CA ILE A 452 8.03 0.49 -21.80
C ILE A 452 7.86 0.22 -23.29
N ASP A 453 6.87 0.87 -23.92
CA ASP A 453 6.72 0.86 -25.37
C ASP A 453 7.43 2.04 -26.04
N GLU A 454 7.77 1.91 -27.31
CA GLU A 454 8.52 2.90 -28.09
C GLU A 454 9.82 3.36 -27.41
N PHE A 455 10.58 2.39 -26.90
CA PHE A 455 11.83 2.63 -26.17
C PHE A 455 12.85 3.42 -27.00
N ASP A 456 12.83 3.30 -28.32
CA ASP A 456 13.69 4.06 -29.24
C ASP A 456 13.38 5.56 -29.25
N LYS A 457 12.15 5.97 -28.90
CA LYS A 457 11.69 7.37 -28.93
C LYS A 457 11.92 8.15 -27.64
N MET A 458 12.54 7.53 -26.63
CA MET A 458 12.85 8.18 -25.37
C MET A 458 13.95 9.23 -25.51
N LEU A 459 13.83 10.30 -24.71
CA LEU A 459 14.81 11.36 -24.60
C LEU A 459 16.09 10.88 -23.90
N GLU A 460 17.22 11.53 -24.19
CA GLU A 460 18.52 11.16 -23.58
C GLU A 460 18.53 11.25 -22.05
N ALA A 461 17.80 12.22 -21.47
CA ALA A 461 17.67 12.35 -20.01
C ALA A 461 16.92 11.17 -19.37
N ASP A 462 16.03 10.51 -20.10
CA ASP A 462 15.28 9.35 -19.60
C ASP A 462 16.14 8.08 -19.71
N ARG A 463 17.00 8.03 -20.74
CA ARG A 463 17.98 6.96 -20.92
C ARG A 463 18.98 6.89 -19.76
N THR A 464 19.43 8.04 -19.21
CA THR A 464 20.35 8.04 -18.05
C THR A 464 19.69 7.49 -16.78
N ALA A 465 18.42 7.81 -16.54
CA ALA A 465 17.66 7.25 -15.42
C ALA A 465 17.51 5.73 -15.55
N ILE A 466 17.19 5.24 -16.75
CA ILE A 466 17.07 3.78 -16.99
C ILE A 466 18.43 3.09 -16.85
N HIS A 467 19.52 3.73 -17.27
CA HIS A 467 20.86 3.20 -17.04
C HIS A 467 21.18 2.99 -15.55
N GLU A 468 20.78 3.95 -14.71
CA GLU A 468 20.93 3.85 -13.26
C GLU A 468 20.10 2.69 -12.69
N VAL A 469 18.82 2.61 -13.05
CA VAL A 469 17.90 1.55 -12.58
C VAL A 469 18.38 0.16 -12.99
N MET A 470 18.83 -0.02 -14.24
CA MET A 470 19.32 -1.32 -14.72
C MET A 470 20.64 -1.76 -14.06
N GLU A 471 21.48 -0.81 -13.59
CA GLU A 471 22.75 -1.12 -12.91
C GLU A 471 22.55 -1.35 -11.41
N GLN A 472 21.97 -0.35 -10.74
CA GLN A 472 21.99 -0.24 -9.28
C GLN A 472 20.65 -0.64 -8.65
N GLN A 473 19.59 -0.78 -9.46
CA GLN A 473 18.20 -0.95 -8.98
C GLN A 473 17.77 0.17 -8.02
N THR A 474 18.33 1.37 -8.22
CA THR A 474 18.05 2.58 -7.44
C THR A 474 17.95 3.78 -8.36
N ILE A 475 17.27 4.82 -7.89
CA ILE A 475 17.14 6.12 -8.56
C ILE A 475 17.60 7.17 -7.57
N SER A 476 18.67 7.89 -7.92
CA SER A 476 19.18 9.01 -7.14
C SER A 476 18.56 10.32 -7.63
N ILE A 477 17.99 11.07 -6.69
CA ILE A 477 17.34 12.34 -6.97
C ILE A 477 17.99 13.41 -6.11
N ALA A 478 18.59 14.39 -6.80
CA ALA A 478 19.13 15.60 -6.21
C ALA A 478 18.36 16.81 -6.78
N LYS A 479 17.18 17.10 -6.22
CA LYS A 479 16.31 18.20 -6.67
C LYS A 479 15.75 18.96 -5.48
N ALA A 480 15.63 20.28 -5.61
CA ALA A 480 15.03 21.17 -4.61
C ALA A 480 15.59 21.01 -3.18
N GLY A 481 16.90 20.75 -3.05
CA GLY A 481 17.56 20.56 -1.76
C GLY A 481 17.37 19.17 -1.12
N ILE A 482 16.64 18.27 -1.78
CA ILE A 482 16.46 16.89 -1.35
C ILE A 482 17.44 16.02 -2.13
N MET A 483 18.37 15.40 -1.41
CA MET A 483 19.26 14.36 -1.90
C MET A 483 18.81 13.02 -1.33
N THR A 484 18.09 12.23 -2.12
CA THR A 484 17.56 10.94 -1.70
C THR A 484 17.77 9.89 -2.77
N THR A 485 17.94 8.66 -2.34
CA THR A 485 17.99 7.48 -3.21
C THR A 485 16.73 6.67 -2.97
N LEU A 486 15.99 6.40 -4.04
CA LEU A 486 14.80 5.57 -4.02
C LEU A 486 15.14 4.21 -4.61
N ASN A 487 14.61 3.14 -4.02
CA ASN A 487 14.80 1.80 -4.56
C ASN A 487 13.84 1.57 -5.73
N ALA A 488 14.35 0.97 -6.81
CA ALA A 488 13.61 0.64 -8.03
C ALA A 488 14.06 -0.74 -8.54
N ARG A 489 13.73 -1.79 -7.81
CA ARG A 489 14.02 -3.19 -8.16
C ARG A 489 12.97 -3.70 -9.13
N VAL A 490 13.03 -3.19 -10.35
CA VAL A 490 12.03 -3.48 -11.39
C VAL A 490 12.63 -4.34 -12.48
N SER A 491 11.82 -5.26 -13.01
CA SER A 491 12.12 -5.92 -14.29
C SER A 491 11.61 -5.03 -15.42
N ILE A 492 12.47 -4.68 -16.37
CA ILE A 492 12.11 -3.84 -17.51
C ILE A 492 11.81 -4.72 -18.72
N ILE A 493 10.60 -4.59 -19.25
CA ILE A 493 10.23 -5.17 -20.55
C ILE A 493 10.02 -4.02 -21.52
N ALA A 494 10.94 -3.89 -22.47
CA ALA A 494 10.94 -2.81 -23.43
C ALA A 494 10.53 -3.32 -24.81
N ALA A 495 9.74 -2.54 -25.55
CA ALA A 495 9.54 -2.72 -26.98
C ALA A 495 10.19 -1.57 -27.75
N ALA A 496 10.91 -1.92 -28.81
CA ALA A 496 11.57 -0.98 -29.70
C ALA A 496 11.25 -1.27 -31.16
N ASN A 497 11.21 -0.22 -31.96
CA ASN A 497 11.04 -0.30 -33.41
C ASN A 497 12.38 0.02 -34.10
N PRO A 498 12.70 -0.64 -35.23
CA PRO A 498 13.89 -0.31 -36.02
C PRO A 498 13.77 1.11 -36.59
N ALA A 499 14.90 1.80 -36.73
CA ALA A 499 14.95 3.22 -37.11
C ALA A 499 14.24 3.52 -38.46
N PHE A 500 14.29 2.58 -39.41
CA PHE A 500 13.68 2.72 -40.74
C PHE A 500 12.30 2.02 -40.85
N GLY A 501 11.69 1.62 -39.74
CA GLY A 501 10.43 0.89 -39.70
C GLY A 501 10.52 -0.58 -40.10
N ARG A 502 11.52 -0.99 -40.90
CA ARG A 502 11.85 -2.40 -41.15
C ARG A 502 13.28 -2.74 -40.80
N TYR A 503 13.51 -3.94 -40.29
CA TYR A 503 14.85 -4.44 -40.05
C TYR A 503 15.59 -4.76 -41.36
N ASN A 504 16.75 -4.14 -41.58
CA ASN A 504 17.60 -4.44 -42.73
C ASN A 504 18.70 -5.44 -42.33
N PRO A 505 18.67 -6.70 -42.83
CA PRO A 505 19.65 -7.71 -42.45
C PRO A 505 21.08 -7.42 -42.94
N LYS A 506 21.26 -6.46 -43.86
CA LYS A 506 22.59 -6.04 -44.35
C LYS A 506 23.31 -5.06 -43.43
N LYS A 507 22.60 -4.46 -42.46
CA LYS A 507 23.15 -3.51 -41.50
C LYS A 507 23.36 -4.19 -40.16
N SER A 508 24.33 -3.71 -39.39
CA SER A 508 24.54 -4.16 -38.02
C SER A 508 23.36 -3.77 -37.13
N ILE A 509 23.19 -4.48 -36.02
CA ILE A 509 22.13 -4.22 -35.03
C ILE A 509 22.22 -2.78 -34.52
N GLU A 510 23.42 -2.27 -34.25
CA GLU A 510 23.65 -0.88 -33.80
C GLU A 510 23.21 0.19 -34.78
N GLN A 511 23.31 -0.08 -36.09
CA GLN A 511 22.87 0.87 -37.11
C GLN A 511 21.36 0.77 -37.39
N ASN A 512 20.77 -0.39 -37.09
CA ASN A 512 19.34 -0.64 -37.22
C ASN A 512 18.55 -0.11 -36.02
N VAL A 513 19.19 -0.04 -34.85
CA VAL A 513 18.60 0.37 -33.58
C VAL A 513 19.26 1.65 -33.11
N ASP A 514 18.49 2.72 -32.95
CA ASP A 514 18.98 4.02 -32.44
C ASP A 514 19.19 4.00 -30.90
N LEU A 515 19.87 2.96 -30.41
CA LEU A 515 20.19 2.76 -29.00
C LEU A 515 21.70 2.54 -28.82
N PRO A 516 22.31 3.15 -27.80
CA PRO A 516 23.73 2.95 -27.54
C PRO A 516 23.98 1.50 -27.10
N ALA A 517 25.09 0.91 -27.57
CA ALA A 517 25.49 -0.47 -27.26
C ALA A 517 25.61 -0.74 -25.75
N ALA A 518 25.96 0.29 -24.96
CA ALA A 518 25.99 0.23 -23.50
C ALA A 518 24.62 -0.14 -22.89
N LEU A 519 23.51 0.28 -23.51
CA LEU A 519 22.15 -0.06 -23.06
C LEU A 519 21.77 -1.47 -23.48
N ILE A 520 22.06 -1.84 -24.74
CA ILE A 520 21.81 -3.18 -25.28
C ILE A 520 22.49 -4.25 -24.42
N SER A 521 23.73 -3.99 -23.96
CA SER A 521 24.48 -4.92 -23.10
C SER A 521 23.86 -5.16 -21.70
N ARG A 522 22.87 -4.36 -21.29
CA ARG A 522 22.20 -4.45 -19.98
C ARG A 522 20.92 -5.28 -20.03
N PHE A 523 20.37 -5.51 -21.22
CA PHE A 523 19.29 -6.44 -21.45
C PHE A 523 19.82 -7.87 -21.45
N ASP A 524 19.10 -8.75 -20.77
CA ASP A 524 19.49 -10.14 -20.60
C ASP A 524 19.03 -10.98 -21.82
N MET A 525 17.84 -10.65 -22.34
CA MET A 525 17.28 -11.27 -23.55
C MET A 525 16.85 -10.20 -24.55
N ILE A 526 17.26 -10.39 -25.81
CA ILE A 526 16.89 -9.51 -26.92
C ILE A 526 16.22 -10.38 -27.98
N TRP A 527 14.94 -10.11 -28.22
CA TRP A 527 14.16 -10.80 -29.25
C TRP A 527 14.03 -9.92 -30.48
N LEU A 528 14.53 -10.40 -31.61
CA LEU A 528 14.27 -9.80 -32.92
C LEU A 528 13.12 -10.54 -33.60
N ILE A 529 11.95 -9.89 -33.63
CA ILE A 529 10.75 -10.37 -34.30
C ILE A 529 10.71 -9.75 -35.70
N GLN A 530 11.15 -10.51 -36.69
CA GLN A 530 11.09 -10.11 -38.09
C GLN A 530 9.85 -10.72 -38.75
N ASP A 531 9.07 -9.88 -39.41
CA ASP A 531 7.98 -10.35 -40.26
C ASP A 531 8.53 -10.76 -41.63
N LYS A 532 8.57 -12.07 -41.89
CA LYS A 532 8.95 -12.62 -43.20
C LYS A 532 7.67 -13.14 -43.86
N PRO A 533 7.35 -12.67 -45.09
CA PRO A 533 6.12 -13.09 -45.76
C PRO A 533 6.19 -14.59 -46.05
N ASP A 534 5.35 -15.36 -45.38
CA ASP A 534 5.23 -16.80 -45.57
C ASP A 534 3.76 -17.17 -45.77
N ARG A 535 3.45 -17.81 -46.90
CA ARG A 535 2.07 -18.07 -47.31
C ARG A 535 1.33 -19.00 -46.34
N GLU A 536 2.03 -19.97 -45.75
CA GLU A 536 1.41 -20.91 -44.83
C GLU A 536 1.28 -20.32 -43.41
N GLY A 537 2.30 -19.62 -42.92
CA GLY A 537 2.24 -18.84 -41.68
C GLY A 537 1.13 -17.79 -41.70
N ASP A 538 1.05 -16.99 -42.76
CA ASP A 538 0.04 -15.94 -42.93
C ASP A 538 -1.38 -16.52 -42.96
N ARG A 539 -1.55 -17.67 -43.63
CA ARG A 539 -2.85 -18.37 -43.66
C ARG A 539 -3.27 -18.79 -42.25
N ARG A 540 -2.38 -19.41 -41.48
CA ARG A 540 -2.68 -19.87 -40.11
C ARG A 540 -2.94 -18.69 -39.18
N LEU A 541 -2.18 -17.61 -39.32
CA LEU A 541 -2.38 -16.37 -38.57
C LEU A 541 -3.75 -15.75 -38.90
N ALA A 542 -4.11 -15.67 -40.18
CA ALA A 542 -5.40 -15.14 -40.62
C ALA A 542 -6.58 -16.00 -40.15
N GLU A 543 -6.47 -17.33 -40.23
CA GLU A 543 -7.47 -18.26 -39.70
C GLU A 543 -7.64 -18.09 -38.18
N HIS A 544 -6.54 -17.90 -37.43
CA HIS A 544 -6.59 -17.65 -35.98
C HIS A 544 -7.27 -16.31 -35.65
N ILE A 545 -6.84 -15.21 -36.28
CA ILE A 545 -7.39 -13.87 -36.03
C ILE A 545 -8.87 -13.82 -36.38
N THR A 546 -9.26 -14.37 -37.54
CA THR A 546 -10.68 -14.40 -37.93
C THR A 546 -11.53 -15.23 -36.97
N TYR A 547 -11.00 -16.35 -36.48
CA TYR A 547 -11.69 -17.17 -35.49
C TYR A 547 -11.89 -16.42 -34.16
N VAL A 548 -10.82 -15.80 -33.62
CA VAL A 548 -10.87 -15.05 -32.36
C VAL A 548 -11.91 -13.92 -32.45
N HIS A 549 -11.98 -13.20 -33.57
CA HIS A 549 -12.98 -12.16 -33.77
C HIS A 549 -14.41 -12.68 -33.96
N MET A 550 -14.60 -13.90 -34.51
CA MET A 550 -15.93 -14.48 -34.70
C MET A 550 -16.52 -15.09 -33.42
N GLN A 551 -15.71 -15.81 -32.65
CA GLN A 551 -16.18 -16.58 -31.50
C GLN A 551 -15.92 -15.89 -30.16
N GLY A 552 -15.03 -14.88 -30.12
CA GLY A 552 -14.62 -14.21 -28.89
C GLY A 552 -13.75 -15.07 -27.97
N HIS A 553 -13.40 -16.29 -28.40
CA HIS A 553 -12.46 -17.19 -27.76
C HIS A 553 -11.56 -17.81 -28.81
N GLU A 554 -10.38 -18.30 -28.40
CA GLU A 554 -9.45 -18.96 -29.31
C GLU A 554 -9.91 -20.39 -29.70
N PRO A 555 -9.43 -20.95 -30.82
CA PRO A 555 -9.80 -22.31 -31.20
C PRO A 555 -9.10 -23.30 -30.27
N GLU A 556 -9.86 -24.26 -29.73
CA GLU A 556 -9.29 -25.34 -28.91
C GLU A 556 -8.30 -26.15 -29.76
N LYS A 557 -7.00 -25.91 -29.58
CA LYS A 557 -5.97 -26.83 -30.07
C LYS A 557 -6.03 -28.09 -29.21
N LYS A 558 -5.94 -29.26 -29.86
CA LYS A 558 -5.99 -30.59 -29.22
C LYS A 558 -5.19 -30.62 -27.91
N GLY A 559 -5.88 -30.59 -26.77
CA GLY A 559 -5.30 -30.76 -25.43
C GLY A 559 -4.78 -29.51 -24.71
N MET A 560 -4.84 -28.31 -25.30
CA MET A 560 -4.44 -27.06 -24.64
C MET A 560 -5.65 -26.15 -24.47
N LYS A 561 -6.24 -26.16 -23.27
CA LYS A 561 -7.21 -25.14 -22.85
C LYS A 561 -6.45 -24.00 -22.16
N PRO A 562 -6.71 -22.72 -22.52
CA PRO A 562 -6.06 -21.60 -21.86
C PRO A 562 -6.45 -21.57 -20.38
N LEU A 563 -5.45 -21.35 -19.53
CA LEU A 563 -5.65 -21.18 -18.09
C LEU A 563 -6.20 -19.78 -17.79
N ASP A 564 -7.00 -19.67 -16.73
CA ASP A 564 -7.49 -18.37 -16.28
C ASP A 564 -6.34 -17.52 -15.73
N MET A 565 -6.43 -16.20 -15.92
CA MET A 565 -5.41 -15.24 -15.48
C MET A 565 -5.21 -15.27 -13.96
N LYS A 566 -6.27 -15.55 -13.19
CA LYS A 566 -6.20 -15.68 -11.72
C LYS A 566 -5.34 -16.86 -11.30
N LEU A 567 -5.52 -18.01 -11.94
CA LEU A 567 -4.73 -19.22 -11.68
C LEU A 567 -3.26 -19.00 -12.01
N ILE A 568 -2.99 -18.35 -13.15
CA ILE A 568 -1.61 -18.00 -13.54
C ILE A 568 -0.96 -17.08 -12.50
N ARG A 569 -1.68 -16.04 -12.04
CA ARG A 569 -1.18 -15.12 -10.99
C ARG A 569 -0.85 -15.85 -9.68
N ARG A 570 -1.75 -16.72 -9.22
CA ARG A 570 -1.57 -17.54 -8.00
C ARG A 570 -0.37 -18.48 -8.14
N TYR A 571 -0.27 -19.17 -9.27
CA TYR A 571 0.87 -20.05 -9.57
C TYR A 571 2.20 -19.29 -9.57
N ILE A 572 2.26 -18.12 -10.22
CA ILE A 572 3.46 -17.27 -10.23
C ILE A 572 3.83 -16.83 -8.80
N ALA A 573 2.85 -16.48 -7.96
CA ALA A 573 3.09 -16.10 -6.56
C ALA A 573 3.72 -17.26 -5.75
N ILE A 574 3.21 -18.49 -5.93
CA ILE A 574 3.77 -19.69 -5.29
C ILE A 574 5.20 -19.95 -5.79
N CYS A 575 5.45 -19.79 -7.09
CA CYS A 575 6.79 -19.94 -7.68
C CYS A 575 7.79 -18.94 -7.09
N LYS A 576 7.37 -17.68 -6.90
CA LYS A 576 8.21 -16.62 -6.30
C LYS A 576 8.63 -16.90 -4.85
N ARG A 577 7.85 -17.70 -4.10
CA ARG A 577 8.20 -18.10 -2.73
C ARG A 577 9.36 -19.11 -2.69
N LYS A 578 9.55 -19.88 -3.75
CA LYS A 578 10.63 -20.88 -3.84
C LYS A 578 11.93 -20.20 -4.26
N GLN A 579 12.99 -20.40 -3.46
CA GLN A 579 14.34 -19.95 -3.79
C GLN A 579 15.22 -21.16 -4.13
N PRO A 580 15.37 -21.51 -5.42
CA PRO A 580 16.20 -22.65 -5.82
C PRO A 580 17.69 -22.36 -5.60
N VAL A 581 18.44 -23.42 -5.28
CA VAL A 581 19.91 -23.39 -5.17
C VAL A 581 20.49 -24.14 -6.36
N VAL A 582 21.48 -23.54 -7.03
CA VAL A 582 22.19 -24.16 -8.14
C VAL A 582 23.10 -25.26 -7.60
N GLU A 583 22.97 -26.49 -8.12
CA GLU A 583 23.84 -27.60 -7.75
C GLU A 583 25.28 -27.38 -8.24
N GLU A 584 26.26 -27.85 -7.45
CA GLU A 584 27.68 -27.67 -7.77
C GLU A 584 28.10 -28.38 -9.07
N LYS A 585 27.43 -29.50 -9.44
CA LYS A 585 27.68 -30.24 -10.69
C LYS A 585 27.41 -29.40 -11.95
N LEU A 586 26.45 -28.48 -11.89
CA LEU A 586 26.10 -27.61 -13.02
C LEU A 586 27.15 -26.51 -13.25
N ARG A 587 27.96 -26.18 -12.23
CA ARG A 587 28.96 -25.11 -12.30
C ARG A 587 29.96 -25.33 -13.43
N GLU A 588 30.53 -26.53 -13.53
CA GLU A 588 31.51 -26.85 -14.59
C GLU A 588 30.87 -26.73 -15.97
N ARG A 589 29.64 -27.23 -16.12
CA ARG A 589 28.91 -27.18 -17.39
C ARG A 589 28.55 -25.75 -17.80
N LEU A 590 28.20 -24.89 -16.86
CA LEU A 590 27.92 -23.46 -17.12
C LEU A 590 29.18 -22.72 -17.59
N VAL A 591 30.33 -23.02 -16.98
CA VAL A 591 31.62 -22.43 -17.40
C VAL A 591 31.97 -22.88 -18.81
N GLU A 592 31.81 -24.17 -19.12
CA GLU A 592 32.04 -24.71 -20.47
C GLU A 592 31.13 -24.05 -21.50
N MET A 593 29.81 -23.97 -21.23
CA MET A 593 28.87 -23.28 -22.11
C MET A 593 29.23 -21.81 -22.35
N TYR A 594 29.73 -21.10 -21.33
CA TYR A 594 30.17 -19.72 -21.50
C TYR A 594 31.41 -19.61 -22.40
N VAL A 595 32.38 -20.52 -22.26
CA VAL A 595 33.58 -20.55 -23.09
C VAL A 595 33.22 -20.83 -24.55
N ASP A 596 32.32 -21.77 -24.78
CA ASP A 596 31.81 -22.11 -26.12
C ASP A 596 31.07 -20.92 -26.75
N LEU A 597 30.15 -20.30 -26.00
CA LEU A 597 29.41 -19.13 -26.46
C LEU A 597 30.34 -17.96 -26.83
N ARG A 598 31.44 -17.78 -26.08
CA ARG A 598 32.45 -16.75 -26.38
C ARG A 598 33.33 -17.11 -27.58
N LYS A 599 33.61 -18.39 -27.79
CA LYS A 599 34.38 -18.89 -28.96
C LYS A 599 33.56 -18.72 -30.24
N ASP A 600 32.27 -19.01 -30.20
CA ASP A 600 31.35 -18.82 -31.32
C ASP A 600 31.20 -17.34 -31.67
N ALA A 601 31.08 -16.48 -30.66
CA ALA A 601 31.03 -15.04 -30.85
C ALA A 601 32.32 -14.46 -31.47
N ARG A 602 33.49 -15.02 -31.12
CA ARG A 602 34.76 -14.61 -31.75
C ARG A 602 34.87 -15.03 -33.21
N THR A 603 34.19 -16.12 -33.58
CA THR A 603 34.21 -16.67 -34.93
C THR A 603 33.28 -15.89 -35.87
N ASN A 604 32.12 -15.45 -35.38
CA ASN A 604 31.18 -14.63 -36.14
C ASN A 604 31.38 -13.12 -35.88
N LYS A 605 31.89 -12.39 -36.88
CA LYS A 605 32.07 -10.92 -36.80
C LYS A 605 30.76 -10.13 -36.64
N ASP A 606 29.63 -10.71 -37.04
CA ASP A 606 28.28 -10.13 -36.89
C ASP A 606 27.58 -10.54 -35.59
N SER A 607 28.24 -11.30 -34.72
CA SER A 607 27.67 -11.70 -33.44
C SER A 607 27.72 -10.57 -32.40
N MET A 608 26.71 -10.54 -31.53
CA MET A 608 26.56 -9.53 -30.50
C MET A 608 27.71 -9.60 -29.47
N PHE A 609 27.97 -8.49 -28.78
CA PHE A 609 28.98 -8.44 -27.72
C PHE A 609 28.63 -9.41 -26.58
N THR A 610 29.38 -10.50 -26.46
CA THR A 610 29.22 -11.47 -25.37
C THR A 610 29.99 -11.00 -24.14
N SER A 611 29.26 -10.44 -23.18
CA SER A 611 29.83 -9.94 -21.93
C SER A 611 29.72 -11.00 -20.81
N PRO A 612 30.52 -10.90 -19.74
CA PRO A 612 30.33 -11.72 -18.53
C PRO A 612 28.94 -11.57 -17.90
N ARG A 613 28.20 -10.48 -18.18
CA ARG A 613 26.81 -10.31 -17.72
C ARG A 613 25.87 -11.34 -18.34
N SER A 614 26.16 -11.80 -19.56
CA SER A 614 25.38 -12.86 -20.20
C SER A 614 25.45 -14.17 -19.40
N LEU A 615 26.59 -14.46 -18.76
CA LEU A 615 26.70 -15.60 -17.84
C LEU A 615 25.86 -15.38 -16.58
N LEU A 616 25.87 -14.16 -16.05
CA LEU A 616 25.05 -13.79 -14.88
C LEU A 616 23.54 -13.84 -15.18
N ALA A 617 23.15 -13.63 -16.44
CA ALA A 617 21.75 -13.76 -16.88
C ALA A 617 21.29 -15.21 -17.08
N VAL A 618 22.23 -16.12 -17.39
CA VAL A 618 21.95 -17.56 -17.55
C VAL A 618 21.82 -18.26 -16.19
N ILE A 619 22.54 -17.77 -15.18
CA ILE A 619 22.50 -18.22 -13.78
C ILE A 619 21.28 -17.62 -13.09
#